data_AF-A0A8K9V7G2-F1
#
_entry.id   AF-A0A8K9V7G2-F1
#
_cell.length_a   1.000
_cell.length_b   1.000
_cell.length_c   1.000
_cell.angle_alpha   90.00
_cell.angle_beta   90.00
_cell.angle_gamma   90.00
#
_symmetry.space_group_name_H-M   'P 1'
#
loop_
_entity.id
_entity.type
_entity.pdbx_description
1 polymer ?
#
loop_
_entity_poly.entity_id
_entity_poly.type
_entity_poly.pdbx_seq_one_letter_code
_entity_poly.pdbx_strand_id
1 'polypeptide(L)'
;MTSSTNVSCFHEARRVAIFGGTHGNEMSGVTLVNLWIQNGKEIHRKGVETKPFITNPRAVEKCTRYVDTDLNRAFTTENLSAPSGDDLPYEVQRAQQINEIFGPKGSPEAYDVIFDLHNTTSNMGCTLILESSKDHFNLQMMHYIKVNLESVFSLSLSQIKHAFWVGPQPQGVLRSNIFESMRVDDVVCWLYCVGLEFPPCTVDVFRVSEKMDYPRDTNGNIIAMVHPNLQDCDWEPLNPGDPMFQTFDGTTLRYEGAGTVYPTFINEAAYYEKQQAFVTTRRETLAAGAIKKT
;
A
#
# COMPACT_ATOMS: atom_id res chain seq x y z
N MET A 1 -8.52 32.40 27.04
CA MET A 1 -8.16 32.25 25.61
C MET A 1 -8.67 30.89 25.16
N THR A 2 -9.85 30.87 24.58
CA THR A 2 -10.50 29.64 24.09
C THR A 2 -9.79 29.19 22.82
N SER A 3 -8.97 28.14 22.89
CA SER A 3 -8.49 27.48 21.67
C SER A 3 -9.68 26.80 21.03
N SER A 4 -10.24 27.39 19.98
CA SER A 4 -11.13 26.69 19.07
C SER A 4 -10.30 25.57 18.44
N THR A 5 -10.40 24.35 18.98
CA THR A 5 -9.96 23.16 18.28
C THR A 5 -10.81 23.10 17.01
N ASN A 6 -10.21 23.46 15.87
CA ASN A 6 -10.87 23.33 14.57
C ASN A 6 -11.16 21.84 14.33
N VAL A 7 -12.39 21.42 14.60
CA VAL A 7 -12.87 20.08 14.29
C VAL A 7 -13.14 20.03 12.79
N SER A 8 -12.42 19.15 12.08
CA SER A 8 -12.66 18.93 10.66
C SER A 8 -13.84 17.96 10.50
N CYS A 9 -14.83 18.35 9.70
CA CYS A 9 -15.96 17.47 9.38
C CYS A 9 -15.64 16.66 8.13
N PHE A 10 -15.85 15.34 8.21
CA PHE A 10 -15.74 14.44 7.07
C PHE A 10 -17.08 13.76 6.83
N HIS A 11 -17.47 13.61 5.57
CA HIS A 11 -18.66 12.87 5.22
C HIS A 11 -18.45 11.37 5.41
N GLU A 12 -19.50 10.69 5.85
CA GLU A 12 -19.52 9.22 5.89
C GLU A 12 -19.38 8.64 4.47
N ALA A 13 -18.48 7.67 4.31
CA ALA A 13 -18.33 6.96 3.05
C ALA A 13 -19.52 6.03 2.84
N ARG A 14 -20.19 6.16 1.70
CA ARG A 14 -21.34 5.33 1.33
C ARG A 14 -21.00 4.34 0.24
N ARG A 15 -20.04 4.65 -0.63
CA ARG A 15 -19.57 3.79 -1.72
C ARG A 15 -18.12 3.43 -1.49
N VAL A 16 -17.90 2.19 -1.09
CA VAL A 16 -16.58 1.62 -0.77
C VAL A 16 -16.26 0.51 -1.75
N ALA A 17 -15.07 0.56 -2.36
CA ALA A 17 -14.56 -0.55 -3.17
C ALA A 17 -13.44 -1.26 -2.44
N ILE A 18 -13.38 -2.59 -2.59
CA ILE A 18 -12.26 -3.40 -2.11
C ILE A 18 -11.65 -4.12 -3.30
N PHE A 19 -10.45 -3.72 -3.67
CA PHE A 19 -9.70 -4.21 -4.82
C PHE A 19 -8.75 -5.32 -4.40
N GLY A 20 -8.71 -6.36 -5.22
CA GLY A 20 -7.80 -7.47 -5.07
C GLY A 20 -7.29 -7.89 -6.44
N GLY A 21 -6.06 -8.38 -6.49
CA GLY A 21 -5.44 -8.78 -7.75
C GLY A 21 -5.10 -7.60 -8.65
N THR A 22 -4.73 -6.45 -8.08
CA THR A 22 -4.09 -5.37 -8.86
C THR A 22 -2.78 -5.85 -9.44
N HIS A 23 -2.04 -6.65 -8.66
CA HIS A 23 -1.03 -7.57 -9.16
C HIS A 23 -1.57 -9.00 -9.06
N GLY A 24 -1.55 -9.74 -10.16
CA GLY A 24 -2.27 -11.01 -10.27
C GLY A 24 -1.65 -12.19 -9.49
N ASN A 25 -0.44 -12.04 -8.96
CA ASN A 25 0.27 -13.04 -8.17
C ASN A 25 0.34 -12.71 -6.67
N GLU A 26 -0.38 -11.70 -6.20
CA GLU A 26 -0.49 -11.35 -4.78
C GLU A 26 -1.77 -11.98 -4.19
N MET A 27 -1.60 -13.19 -3.65
CA MET A 27 -2.71 -14.15 -3.52
C MET A 27 -3.73 -13.82 -2.43
N SER A 28 -3.39 -13.08 -1.39
CA SER A 28 -4.33 -12.81 -0.29
C SER A 28 -5.47 -11.92 -0.75
N GLY A 29 -5.17 -10.80 -1.41
CA GLY A 29 -6.19 -9.90 -1.97
C GLY A 29 -7.03 -10.57 -3.04
N VAL A 30 -6.42 -11.35 -3.94
CA VAL A 30 -7.14 -12.16 -4.95
C VAL A 30 -8.14 -13.11 -4.28
N THR A 31 -7.71 -13.82 -3.24
CA THR A 31 -8.53 -14.84 -2.59
C THR A 31 -9.66 -14.21 -1.76
N LEU A 32 -9.37 -13.18 -0.96
CA LEU A 32 -10.37 -12.47 -0.14
C LEU A 32 -11.46 -11.85 -1.01
N VAL A 33 -11.07 -11.16 -2.09
CA VAL A 33 -12.05 -10.52 -2.97
C VAL A 33 -12.92 -11.56 -3.68
N ASN A 34 -12.36 -12.67 -4.17
CA ASN A 34 -13.18 -13.73 -4.75
C ASN A 34 -14.14 -14.36 -3.73
N LEU A 35 -13.70 -14.55 -2.48
CA LEU A 35 -14.56 -15.01 -1.39
C LEU A 35 -15.73 -14.04 -1.16
N TRP A 36 -15.47 -12.74 -1.12
CA TRP A 36 -16.50 -11.72 -0.89
C TRP A 36 -17.42 -11.49 -2.10
N ILE A 37 -16.95 -11.72 -3.33
CA ILE A 37 -17.81 -11.74 -4.52
C ILE A 37 -18.82 -12.88 -4.43
N GLN A 38 -18.41 -14.06 -3.95
CA GLN A 38 -19.31 -15.21 -3.75
C GLN A 38 -20.23 -15.01 -2.54
N ASN A 39 -19.71 -14.45 -1.45
CA ASN A 39 -20.43 -14.21 -0.21
C ASN A 39 -19.94 -12.96 0.51
N GLY A 40 -20.61 -11.83 0.24
CA GLY A 40 -20.26 -10.53 0.82
C GLY A 40 -20.75 -10.29 2.25
N LYS A 41 -21.26 -11.30 2.97
CA LYS A 41 -21.80 -11.12 4.33
C LYS A 41 -20.81 -10.48 5.30
N GLU A 42 -19.54 -10.85 5.17
CA GLU A 42 -18.47 -10.36 6.05
C GLU A 42 -18.20 -8.87 5.88
N ILE A 43 -18.27 -8.36 4.65
CA ILE A 43 -18.02 -6.95 4.33
C ILE A 43 -19.30 -6.11 4.28
N HIS A 44 -20.47 -6.73 4.46
CA HIS A 44 -21.74 -6.03 4.46
C HIS A 44 -21.89 -5.16 5.70
N ARG A 45 -22.24 -3.89 5.52
CA ARG A 45 -22.56 -2.94 6.58
C ARG A 45 -23.82 -2.16 6.19
N LYS A 46 -24.70 -1.91 7.17
CA LYS A 46 -25.96 -1.19 6.92
C LYS A 46 -25.67 0.24 6.49
N GLY A 47 -26.25 0.67 5.37
CA GLY A 47 -26.09 2.05 4.86
C GLY A 47 -24.86 2.28 3.98
N VAL A 48 -24.04 1.23 3.77
CA VAL A 48 -22.83 1.28 2.95
C VAL A 48 -22.99 0.31 1.78
N GLU A 49 -22.73 0.81 0.58
CA GLU A 49 -22.48 -0.01 -0.60
C GLU A 49 -21.00 -0.40 -0.62
N THR A 50 -20.70 -1.67 -0.32
CA THR A 50 -19.35 -2.24 -0.41
C THR A 50 -19.25 -3.15 -1.62
N LYS A 51 -18.29 -2.89 -2.51
CA LYS A 51 -18.09 -3.61 -3.77
C LYS A 51 -16.71 -4.27 -3.84
N PRO A 52 -16.59 -5.59 -3.61
CA PRO A 52 -15.36 -6.33 -3.86
C PRO A 52 -15.13 -6.46 -5.38
N PHE A 53 -13.89 -6.29 -5.85
CA PHE A 53 -13.60 -6.25 -7.29
C PHE A 53 -12.19 -6.76 -7.64
N ILE A 54 -12.11 -7.66 -8.62
CA ILE A 54 -10.83 -8.11 -9.20
C ILE A 54 -10.37 -7.11 -10.26
N THR A 55 -9.26 -6.42 -9.98
CA THR A 55 -8.77 -5.32 -10.81
C THR A 55 -7.99 -5.81 -12.04
N ASN A 56 -7.13 -6.83 -11.94
CA ASN A 56 -6.40 -7.38 -13.07
C ASN A 56 -6.75 -8.86 -13.36
N PRO A 57 -7.93 -9.16 -13.94
CA PRO A 57 -8.38 -10.54 -14.11
C PRO A 57 -7.46 -11.39 -15.01
N ARG A 58 -6.85 -10.81 -16.06
CA ARG A 58 -5.93 -11.57 -16.93
C ARG A 58 -4.61 -11.90 -16.24
N ALA A 59 -4.06 -10.98 -15.43
CA ALA A 59 -2.86 -11.29 -14.65
C ALA A 59 -3.15 -12.32 -13.55
N VAL A 60 -4.32 -12.24 -12.92
CA VAL A 60 -4.78 -13.22 -11.92
C VAL A 60 -4.89 -14.62 -12.53
N GLU A 61 -5.54 -14.75 -13.69
CA GLU A 61 -5.67 -16.03 -14.40
C GLU A 61 -4.31 -16.67 -14.70
N LYS A 62 -3.33 -15.84 -15.08
CA LYS A 62 -1.95 -16.28 -15.38
C LYS A 62 -1.06 -16.40 -14.14
N CYS A 63 -1.55 -16.05 -12.94
CA CYS A 63 -0.76 -15.93 -11.72
C CYS A 63 0.56 -15.16 -11.93
N THR A 64 0.47 -14.03 -12.65
CA THR A 64 1.59 -13.12 -12.92
C THR A 64 1.30 -11.75 -12.33
N ARG A 65 2.33 -10.92 -12.12
CA ARG A 65 2.16 -9.56 -11.60
C ARG A 65 1.30 -8.71 -12.53
N TYR A 66 1.62 -8.72 -13.82
CA TYR A 66 0.90 -8.03 -14.89
C TYR A 66 1.10 -8.76 -16.22
N VAL A 67 0.32 -8.40 -17.25
CA VAL A 67 0.40 -8.95 -18.61
C VAL A 67 1.32 -8.10 -19.49
N ASP A 68 1.03 -6.81 -19.65
CA ASP A 68 1.81 -5.91 -20.52
C ASP A 68 2.56 -4.84 -19.73
N THR A 69 1.91 -4.21 -18.74
CA THR A 69 2.53 -3.20 -17.87
C THR A 69 1.94 -3.22 -16.47
N ASP A 70 2.64 -2.64 -15.49
CA ASP A 70 2.17 -2.57 -14.10
C ASP A 70 0.88 -1.74 -13.97
N LEU A 71 -0.25 -2.39 -13.64
CA LEU A 71 -1.57 -1.74 -13.50
C LEU A 71 -1.55 -0.62 -12.46
N ASN A 72 -0.79 -0.79 -11.37
CA ASN A 72 -0.65 0.20 -10.31
C ASN A 72 0.20 1.42 -10.73
N ARG A 73 0.62 1.49 -12.00
CA ARG A 73 1.25 2.66 -12.63
C ARG A 73 0.44 3.21 -13.81
N ALA A 74 -0.68 2.57 -14.15
CA ALA A 74 -1.45 2.90 -15.35
C ALA A 74 -2.49 4.03 -15.14
N PHE A 75 -2.82 4.43 -13.91
CA PHE A 75 -3.85 5.43 -13.59
C PHE A 75 -3.39 6.90 -13.67
N THR A 76 -2.51 7.23 -14.64
CA THR A 76 -2.09 8.60 -14.91
C THR A 76 -3.16 9.35 -15.70
N THR A 77 -3.19 10.69 -15.61
CA THR A 77 -4.15 11.51 -16.36
C THR A 77 -4.03 11.27 -17.87
N GLU A 78 -2.79 11.11 -18.35
CA GLU A 78 -2.47 10.85 -19.75
C GLU A 78 -3.07 9.52 -20.22
N ASN A 79 -2.86 8.44 -19.46
CA ASN A 79 -3.39 7.12 -19.80
C ASN A 79 -4.92 7.07 -19.71
N LEU A 80 -5.51 7.71 -18.69
CA LEU A 80 -6.96 7.73 -18.51
C LEU A 80 -7.68 8.59 -19.56
N SER A 81 -7.00 9.57 -20.15
CA SER A 81 -7.53 10.43 -21.20
C SER A 81 -7.16 9.98 -22.61
N ALA A 82 -6.30 8.96 -22.75
CA ALA A 82 -5.87 8.45 -24.04
C ALA A 82 -7.07 7.86 -24.81
N PRO A 83 -7.18 8.09 -26.14
CA PRO A 83 -8.24 7.49 -26.94
C PRO A 83 -8.20 5.97 -26.83
N SER A 84 -9.36 5.35 -26.59
CA SER A 84 -9.46 3.89 -26.55
C SER A 84 -9.06 3.30 -27.92
N GLY A 85 -8.14 2.34 -27.90
CA GLY A 85 -7.66 1.66 -29.10
C GLY A 85 -6.97 0.34 -28.74
N ASP A 86 -6.98 -0.59 -29.68
CA ASP A 86 -6.45 -1.96 -29.51
C ASP A 86 -4.92 -1.98 -29.31
N ASP A 87 -4.21 -0.89 -29.64
CA ASP A 87 -2.75 -0.76 -29.50
C ASP A 87 -2.29 -0.40 -28.09
N LEU A 88 -3.20 -0.03 -27.17
CA LEU A 88 -2.84 0.30 -25.79
C LEU A 88 -2.47 -0.99 -25.02
N PRO A 89 -1.48 -0.95 -24.10
CA PRO A 89 -1.22 -2.05 -23.19
C PRO A 89 -2.49 -2.47 -22.45
N TYR A 90 -2.67 -3.76 -22.22
CA TYR A 90 -3.87 -4.30 -21.58
C TYR A 90 -4.19 -3.60 -20.26
N GLU A 91 -3.20 -3.38 -19.39
CA GLU A 91 -3.43 -2.70 -18.12
C GLU A 91 -3.82 -1.22 -18.25
N VAL A 92 -3.45 -0.54 -19.34
CA VAL A 92 -3.92 0.85 -19.61
C VAL A 92 -5.40 0.83 -19.97
N GLN A 93 -5.82 -0.07 -20.86
CA GLN A 93 -7.25 -0.26 -21.17
C GLN A 93 -8.03 -0.65 -19.91
N ARG A 94 -7.44 -1.51 -19.07
CA ARG A 94 -8.05 -1.93 -17.82
C ARG A 94 -8.19 -0.78 -16.82
N ALA A 95 -7.19 0.10 -16.73
CA ALA A 95 -7.26 1.30 -15.89
C ALA A 95 -8.40 2.24 -16.33
N GLN A 96 -8.61 2.41 -17.64
CA GLN A 96 -9.74 3.18 -18.18
C GLN A 96 -11.08 2.56 -17.76
N GLN A 97 -11.27 1.24 -17.92
CA GLN A 97 -12.49 0.55 -17.48
C GLN A 97 -12.74 0.67 -15.97
N ILE A 98 -11.69 0.55 -15.15
CA ILE A 98 -11.80 0.73 -13.70
C ILE A 98 -12.22 2.17 -13.37
N ASN A 99 -11.66 3.15 -14.09
CA ASN A 99 -12.00 4.56 -13.91
C ASN A 99 -13.44 4.89 -14.33
N GLU A 100 -14.02 4.19 -15.31
CA GLU A 100 -15.44 4.30 -15.67
C GLU A 100 -16.37 3.73 -14.58
N ILE A 101 -15.95 2.65 -13.91
CA ILE A 101 -16.77 1.97 -12.88
C ILE A 101 -16.68 2.68 -11.52
N PHE A 102 -15.48 3.12 -11.13
CA PHE A 102 -15.18 3.60 -9.77
C PHE A 102 -14.77 5.08 -9.72
N GLY A 103 -14.48 5.69 -10.86
CA GLY A 103 -14.17 7.11 -10.98
C GLY A 103 -15.38 7.92 -11.44
N PRO A 104 -15.19 8.96 -12.28
CA PRO A 104 -13.91 9.41 -12.82
C PRO A 104 -12.97 9.95 -11.74
N LYS A 105 -11.67 9.62 -11.82
CA LYS A 105 -10.65 10.06 -10.85
C LYS A 105 -10.66 11.58 -10.67
N GLY A 106 -10.85 12.02 -9.44
CA GLY A 106 -10.88 13.45 -9.07
C GLY A 106 -12.27 14.10 -9.19
N SER A 107 -13.29 13.34 -9.61
CA SER A 107 -14.67 13.81 -9.73
C SER A 107 -15.51 13.49 -8.49
N PRO A 108 -16.55 14.28 -8.15
CA PRO A 108 -17.50 13.96 -7.07
C PRO A 108 -18.26 12.64 -7.27
N GLU A 109 -18.36 12.12 -8.49
CA GLU A 109 -19.02 10.84 -8.76
C GLU A 109 -18.14 9.63 -8.41
N ALA A 110 -16.84 9.83 -8.20
CA ALA A 110 -15.93 8.75 -7.83
C ALA A 110 -16.34 8.08 -6.52
N TYR A 111 -15.98 6.81 -6.36
CA TYR A 111 -16.16 6.10 -5.11
C TYR A 111 -15.50 6.86 -3.96
N ASP A 112 -16.16 6.86 -2.81
CA ASP A 112 -15.74 7.66 -1.65
C ASP A 112 -14.42 7.10 -1.10
N VAL A 113 -14.28 5.77 -1.10
CA VAL A 113 -13.10 5.04 -0.61
C VAL A 113 -12.82 3.84 -1.49
N ILE A 114 -11.55 3.62 -1.78
CA ILE A 114 -11.04 2.42 -2.45
C ILE A 114 -9.94 1.86 -1.57
N PHE A 115 -10.08 0.59 -1.19
CA PHE A 115 -9.07 -0.20 -0.50
C PHE A 115 -8.41 -1.12 -1.50
N ASP A 116 -7.10 -1.00 -1.70
CA ASP A 116 -6.35 -1.86 -2.62
C ASP A 116 -5.45 -2.81 -1.82
N LEU A 117 -5.70 -4.11 -1.95
CA LEU A 117 -5.05 -5.15 -1.16
C LEU A 117 -3.83 -5.70 -1.89
N HIS A 118 -2.65 -5.59 -1.25
CA HIS A 118 -1.36 -6.00 -1.79
C HIS A 118 -0.61 -6.94 -0.85
N ASN A 119 0.20 -7.80 -1.44
CA ASN A 119 1.22 -8.57 -0.72
C ASN A 119 2.61 -8.11 -1.14
N THR A 120 3.59 -8.35 -0.28
CA THR A 120 5.00 -8.11 -0.57
C THR A 120 5.83 -9.29 -0.11
N THR A 121 6.93 -9.58 -0.80
CA THR A 121 7.91 -10.58 -0.35
C THR A 121 8.75 -10.07 0.82
N SER A 122 8.79 -8.76 1.06
CA SER A 122 9.50 -8.11 2.16
C SER A 122 8.82 -8.32 3.51
N ASN A 123 9.59 -8.24 4.59
CA ASN A 123 9.13 -8.50 5.95
C ASN A 123 8.44 -7.28 6.59
N MET A 124 7.54 -6.64 5.85
CA MET A 124 6.93 -5.38 6.27
C MET A 124 5.85 -5.53 7.34
N GLY A 125 5.32 -6.74 7.57
CA GLY A 125 4.11 -6.93 8.38
C GLY A 125 2.89 -6.23 7.76
N CYS A 126 1.89 -5.90 8.59
CA CYS A 126 0.75 -5.10 8.14
C CYS A 126 1.18 -3.64 7.95
N THR A 127 0.93 -3.09 6.77
CA THR A 127 1.36 -1.73 6.42
C THR A 127 0.25 -0.99 5.69
N LEU A 128 -0.05 0.23 6.13
CA LEU A 128 -0.87 1.17 5.36
C LEU A 128 0.01 2.21 4.67
N ILE A 129 -0.26 2.42 3.39
CA ILE A 129 0.36 3.49 2.60
C ILE A 129 -0.59 4.68 2.46
N LEU A 130 -0.09 5.87 2.83
CA LEU A 130 -0.81 7.14 2.87
C LEU A 130 -0.32 8.11 1.79
N GLU A 131 -1.21 8.68 0.99
CA GLU A 131 -0.85 9.68 -0.03
C GLU A 131 -0.39 11.03 0.54
N SER A 132 -1.00 11.45 1.65
CA SER A 132 -0.83 12.82 2.15
C SER A 132 -0.67 12.85 3.66
N SER A 133 0.35 13.59 4.12
CA SER A 133 0.53 13.90 5.55
C SER A 133 -0.49 14.89 6.09
N LYS A 134 -1.39 15.42 5.23
CA LYS A 134 -2.50 16.30 5.59
C LYS A 134 -3.84 15.57 5.63
N ASP A 135 -3.84 14.27 5.34
CA ASP A 135 -5.04 13.46 5.45
C ASP A 135 -5.28 13.10 6.92
N HIS A 136 -5.88 14.04 7.63
CA HIS A 136 -6.17 13.88 9.05
C HIS A 136 -7.09 12.67 9.30
N PHE A 137 -7.97 12.32 8.37
CA PHE A 137 -8.87 11.18 8.54
C PHE A 137 -8.10 9.88 8.61
N ASN A 138 -7.22 9.67 7.63
CA ASN A 138 -6.33 8.51 7.62
C ASN A 138 -5.43 8.44 8.86
N LEU A 139 -4.85 9.57 9.27
CA LEU A 139 -4.02 9.61 10.47
C LEU A 139 -4.82 9.21 11.73
N GLN A 140 -6.02 9.75 11.91
CA GLN A 140 -6.89 9.41 13.04
C GLN A 140 -7.29 7.93 13.04
N MET A 141 -7.69 7.43 11.88
CA MET A 141 -8.07 6.03 11.72
C MET A 141 -6.91 5.09 12.08
N MET A 142 -5.69 5.42 11.67
CA MET A 142 -4.53 4.60 11.96
C MET A 142 -4.11 4.65 13.42
N HIS A 143 -4.21 5.82 14.05
CA HIS A 143 -4.07 5.92 15.49
C HIS A 143 -5.07 4.99 16.20
N TYR A 144 -6.33 5.02 15.76
CA TYR A 144 -7.38 4.19 16.32
C TYR A 144 -7.08 2.69 16.15
N ILE A 145 -6.68 2.25 14.96
CA ILE A 145 -6.32 0.85 14.68
C ILE A 145 -5.17 0.41 15.57
N LYS A 146 -4.09 1.21 15.63
CA LYS A 146 -2.90 0.89 16.42
C LYS A 146 -3.21 0.77 17.92
N VAL A 147 -4.08 1.63 18.45
CA VAL A 147 -4.43 1.66 19.88
C VAL A 147 -5.46 0.59 20.24
N ASN A 148 -6.49 0.40 19.42
CA ASN A 148 -7.68 -0.38 19.80
C ASN A 148 -7.71 -1.79 19.22
N LEU A 149 -7.01 -2.04 18.11
CA LEU A 149 -7.02 -3.36 17.46
C LEU A 149 -5.75 -4.16 17.73
N GLU A 150 -4.86 -3.66 18.61
CA GLU A 150 -3.55 -4.24 18.97
C GLU A 150 -2.74 -4.73 17.74
N SER A 151 -3.02 -4.13 16.58
CA SER A 151 -2.49 -4.58 15.31
C SER A 151 -1.25 -3.76 14.99
N VAL A 152 -0.15 -4.45 14.66
CA VAL A 152 1.12 -3.83 14.30
C VAL A 152 1.01 -3.33 12.87
N PHE A 153 0.40 -2.16 12.69
CA PHE A 153 0.42 -1.46 11.42
C PHE A 153 1.58 -0.48 11.36
N SER A 154 2.45 -0.65 10.37
CA SER A 154 3.42 0.36 9.97
C SER A 154 2.75 1.35 9.00
N LEU A 155 3.06 2.65 9.12
CA LEU A 155 2.55 3.67 8.22
C LEU A 155 3.66 4.20 7.33
N SER A 156 3.46 4.15 6.02
CA SER A 156 4.34 4.80 5.05
C SER A 156 3.61 5.88 4.26
N LEU A 157 4.24 7.02 3.99
CA LEU A 157 3.68 8.06 3.13
C LEU A 157 4.14 7.87 1.66
N SER A 158 3.23 7.57 0.72
CA SER A 158 3.48 7.45 -0.73
C SER A 158 2.23 7.71 -1.59
N GLN A 159 2.37 8.01 -2.89
CA GLN A 159 1.33 8.54 -3.82
C GLN A 159 0.11 7.63 -4.15
N ILE A 160 -0.20 6.59 -3.38
CA ILE A 160 -1.30 5.64 -3.67
C ILE A 160 -2.43 5.82 -2.65
N LYS A 161 -3.68 5.87 -3.13
CA LYS A 161 -4.88 5.97 -2.29
C LYS A 161 -5.14 4.63 -1.59
N HIS A 162 -4.95 4.59 -0.26
CA HIS A 162 -5.25 3.50 0.68
C HIS A 162 -4.87 2.08 0.21
N ALA A 163 -3.56 1.85 0.04
CA ALA A 163 -3.04 0.51 -0.24
C ALA A 163 -2.64 -0.21 1.05
N PHE A 164 -3.19 -1.39 1.26
CA PHE A 164 -2.91 -2.28 2.39
C PHE A 164 -1.93 -3.33 1.95
N TRP A 165 -0.78 -3.38 2.60
CA TRP A 165 0.30 -4.32 2.29
C TRP A 165 0.48 -5.26 3.46
N VAL A 166 0.50 -6.57 3.18
CA VAL A 166 0.84 -7.58 4.20
C VAL A 166 1.90 -8.51 3.63
N GLY A 167 3.05 -8.54 4.29
CA GLY A 167 4.17 -9.42 3.98
C GLY A 167 4.85 -9.94 5.27
N PRO A 168 5.77 -10.90 5.15
CA PRO A 168 6.29 -11.45 3.90
C PRO A 168 5.43 -12.60 3.36
N GLN A 169 5.12 -12.56 2.06
CA GLN A 169 4.46 -13.63 1.33
C GLN A 169 5.08 -13.79 -0.06
N PRO A 170 5.60 -14.98 -0.42
CA PRO A 170 6.04 -15.23 -1.79
C PRO A 170 4.91 -15.02 -2.80
N GLN A 171 5.23 -14.48 -3.97
CA GLN A 171 4.28 -14.34 -5.07
C GLN A 171 3.77 -15.73 -5.51
N GLY A 172 2.48 -15.83 -5.84
CA GLY A 172 1.82 -17.08 -6.21
C GLY A 172 1.56 -18.04 -5.04
N VAL A 173 1.90 -17.65 -3.79
CA VAL A 173 1.68 -18.46 -2.59
C VAL A 173 0.64 -17.77 -1.70
N LEU A 174 -0.31 -18.55 -1.18
CA LEU A 174 -1.26 -18.10 -0.17
C LEU A 174 -0.87 -18.68 1.19
N ARG A 175 -0.56 -17.81 2.16
CA ARG A 175 -0.28 -18.20 3.54
C ARG A 175 -1.47 -17.87 4.42
N SER A 176 -1.91 -18.84 5.24
CA SER A 176 -3.06 -18.65 6.13
C SER A 176 -2.89 -17.49 7.11
N ASN A 177 -1.70 -17.34 7.71
CA ASN A 177 -1.44 -16.25 8.65
C ASN A 177 -1.53 -14.87 7.97
N ILE A 178 -0.99 -14.73 6.75
CA ILE A 178 -1.04 -13.46 5.99
C ILE A 178 -2.46 -13.18 5.50
N PHE A 179 -3.19 -14.21 5.06
CA PHE A 179 -4.59 -14.10 4.68
C PHE A 179 -5.46 -13.58 5.83
N GLU A 180 -5.34 -14.17 7.03
CA GLU A 180 -6.11 -13.71 8.19
C GLU A 180 -5.67 -12.32 8.66
N SER A 181 -4.38 -11.97 8.59
CA SER A 181 -3.92 -10.62 8.91
C SER A 181 -4.49 -9.55 7.96
N MET A 182 -4.59 -9.84 6.66
CA MET A 182 -5.21 -8.94 5.68
C MET A 182 -6.74 -8.87 5.83
N ARG A 183 -7.36 -9.91 6.37
CA ARG A 183 -8.80 -9.94 6.61
C ARG A 183 -9.27 -8.89 7.63
N VAL A 184 -8.39 -8.45 8.53
CA VAL A 184 -8.62 -7.37 9.52
C VAL A 184 -8.95 -6.02 8.87
N ASP A 185 -8.73 -5.88 7.56
CA ASP A 185 -9.05 -4.69 6.79
C ASP A 185 -10.56 -4.40 6.73
N ASP A 186 -11.44 -5.37 7.01
CA ASP A 186 -12.88 -5.12 7.11
C ASP A 186 -13.24 -4.16 8.27
N VAL A 187 -12.48 -4.22 9.37
CA VAL A 187 -12.59 -3.30 10.51
C VAL A 187 -12.16 -1.91 10.09
N VAL A 188 -11.10 -1.82 9.28
CA VAL A 188 -10.59 -0.55 8.76
C VAL A 188 -11.58 0.07 7.78
N CYS A 189 -12.16 -0.74 6.89
CA CYS A 189 -13.26 -0.34 6.01
C CYS A 189 -14.44 0.21 6.80
N TRP A 190 -14.79 -0.42 7.92
CA TRP A 190 -15.90 0.00 8.75
C TRP A 190 -15.69 1.36 9.42
N LEU A 191 -14.45 1.74 9.74
CA LEU A 191 -14.15 3.08 10.28
C LEU A 191 -14.46 4.19 9.28
N TYR A 192 -14.46 3.90 7.98
CA TYR A 192 -14.91 4.87 6.97
C TYR A 192 -16.43 5.11 6.99
N CYS A 193 -17.16 4.19 7.58
CA CYS A 193 -18.60 4.06 7.42
C CYS A 193 -19.40 4.35 8.69
N VAL A 194 -18.75 4.76 9.79
CA VAL A 194 -19.45 5.07 11.04
C VAL A 194 -19.11 6.47 11.51
N GLY A 195 -20.14 7.17 12.00
CA GLY A 195 -20.06 8.49 12.63
C GLY A 195 -19.28 8.48 13.94
N LEU A 196 -17.97 8.25 13.85
CA LEU A 196 -17.04 8.31 14.98
C LEU A 196 -16.49 9.73 15.15
N GLU A 197 -16.29 10.11 16.41
CA GLU A 197 -15.55 11.30 16.79
C GLU A 197 -14.14 10.86 17.21
N PHE A 198 -13.14 11.43 16.55
CA PHE A 198 -11.74 11.19 16.85
C PHE A 198 -11.13 12.44 17.49
N PRO A 199 -10.70 12.38 18.76
CA PRO A 199 -10.01 13.50 19.39
C PRO A 199 -8.64 13.72 18.75
N PRO A 200 -8.02 14.91 18.86
CA PRO A 200 -6.68 15.15 18.33
C PRO A 200 -5.67 14.13 18.86
N CYS A 201 -4.80 13.64 17.99
CA CYS A 201 -3.79 12.65 18.35
C CYS A 201 -2.46 12.91 17.64
N THR A 202 -1.44 12.13 17.99
CA THR A 202 -0.18 12.05 17.25
C THR A 202 0.02 10.65 16.68
N VAL A 203 0.65 10.59 15.51
CA VAL A 203 0.91 9.35 14.78
C VAL A 203 2.34 9.34 14.29
N ASP A 204 3.07 8.28 14.63
CA ASP A 204 4.39 8.04 14.06
C ASP A 204 4.22 7.44 12.66
N VAL A 205 4.88 8.05 11.69
CA VAL A 205 4.87 7.65 10.28
C VAL A 205 6.28 7.55 9.74
N PHE A 206 6.46 6.77 8.68
CA PHE A 206 7.70 6.62 7.95
C PHE A 206 7.58 7.32 6.60
N ARG A 207 8.17 8.51 6.48
CA ARG A 207 8.18 9.27 5.23
C ARG A 207 9.23 8.70 4.29
N VAL A 208 8.82 8.33 3.08
CA VAL A 208 9.74 7.90 2.01
C VAL A 208 10.78 8.99 1.73
N SER A 209 12.05 8.59 1.66
CA SER A 209 13.19 9.46 1.39
C SER A 209 13.78 9.16 0.01
N GLU A 210 14.43 8.01 -0.15
CA GLU A 210 15.10 7.62 -1.40
C GLU A 210 14.87 6.13 -1.72
N LYS A 211 15.01 5.80 -3.00
CA LYS A 211 15.01 4.41 -3.47
C LYS A 211 16.46 3.98 -3.63
N MET A 212 16.83 2.87 -3.02
CA MET A 212 18.17 2.30 -3.12
C MET A 212 18.14 1.16 -4.12
N ASP A 213 18.90 1.25 -5.20
CA ASP A 213 19.09 0.14 -6.14
C ASP A 213 20.09 -0.87 -5.60
N TYR A 214 20.06 -2.06 -6.17
CA TYR A 214 21.15 -3.02 -6.04
C TYR A 214 22.43 -2.44 -6.68
N PRO A 215 23.61 -2.70 -6.09
CA PRO A 215 24.89 -2.47 -6.78
C PRO A 215 24.94 -3.24 -8.09
N ARG A 216 25.36 -2.56 -9.17
CA ARG A 216 25.41 -3.10 -10.52
C ARG A 216 26.76 -2.89 -11.20
N ASP A 217 27.09 -3.78 -12.14
CA ASP A 217 28.22 -3.60 -13.04
C ASP A 217 27.90 -2.60 -14.18
N THR A 218 28.88 -2.36 -15.05
CA THR A 218 28.73 -1.48 -16.22
C THR A 218 27.71 -1.96 -17.26
N ASN A 219 27.31 -3.24 -17.21
CA ASN A 219 26.31 -3.83 -18.08
C ASN A 219 24.90 -3.80 -17.45
N GLY A 220 24.77 -3.29 -16.22
CA GLY A 220 23.51 -3.22 -15.47
C GLY A 220 23.16 -4.52 -14.73
N ASN A 221 24.05 -5.51 -14.68
CA ASN A 221 23.81 -6.73 -13.91
C ASN A 221 24.01 -6.46 -12.42
N ILE A 222 23.15 -7.03 -11.58
CA ILE A 222 23.29 -6.98 -10.13
C ILE A 222 24.58 -7.73 -9.74
N ILE A 223 25.42 -7.11 -8.91
CA ILE A 223 26.68 -7.69 -8.41
C ILE A 223 26.68 -7.93 -6.89
N ALA A 224 25.61 -7.53 -6.21
CA ALA A 224 25.46 -7.70 -4.77
C ALA A 224 24.00 -7.96 -4.39
N MET A 225 23.81 -8.75 -3.34
CA MET A 225 22.52 -9.01 -2.70
C MET A 225 22.35 -8.15 -1.45
N VAL A 226 21.11 -7.99 -0.98
CA VAL A 226 20.84 -7.40 0.35
C VAL A 226 21.66 -8.16 1.39
N HIS A 227 22.36 -7.43 2.26
CA HIS A 227 23.21 -8.05 3.27
C HIS A 227 22.36 -8.86 4.26
N PRO A 228 22.83 -10.03 4.76
CA PRO A 228 22.06 -10.85 5.70
C PRO A 228 21.58 -10.12 6.96
N ASN A 229 22.36 -9.17 7.47
CA ASN A 229 21.98 -8.34 8.63
C ASN A 229 20.92 -7.26 8.32
N LEU A 230 20.63 -7.00 7.05
CA LEU A 230 19.57 -6.07 6.63
C LEU A 230 18.34 -6.83 6.10
N GLN A 231 18.52 -8.05 5.60
CA GLN A 231 17.43 -8.90 5.14
C GLN A 231 16.39 -9.07 6.26
N ASP A 232 15.12 -8.89 5.89
CA ASP A 232 13.96 -9.00 6.79
C ASP A 232 13.90 -7.97 7.94
N CYS A 233 14.79 -6.97 7.97
CA CYS A 233 14.82 -5.90 8.96
C CYS A 233 14.02 -4.66 8.53
N ASP A 234 12.89 -4.84 7.83
CA ASP A 234 12.01 -3.71 7.47
C ASP A 234 11.60 -2.94 8.73
N TRP A 235 11.57 -1.61 8.65
CA TRP A 235 11.29 -0.67 9.76
C TRP A 235 12.33 -0.59 10.87
N GLU A 236 13.39 -1.40 10.85
CA GLU A 236 14.50 -1.31 11.81
C GLU A 236 15.47 -0.20 11.41
N PRO A 237 16.20 0.41 12.37
CA PRO A 237 17.15 1.48 12.04
C PRO A 237 18.37 0.96 11.26
N LEU A 238 18.67 1.60 10.13
CA LEU A 238 19.91 1.45 9.35
C LEU A 238 20.78 2.70 9.55
N ASN A 239 21.93 2.56 10.21
CA ASN A 239 22.84 3.65 10.55
C ASN A 239 24.02 3.74 9.57
N PRO A 240 24.65 4.92 9.41
CA PRO A 240 25.85 5.05 8.61
C PRO A 240 26.94 4.08 9.10
N GLY A 241 27.51 3.29 8.18
CA GLY A 241 28.48 2.23 8.47
C GLY A 241 27.87 0.83 8.67
N ASP A 242 26.54 0.71 8.83
CA ASP A 242 25.89 -0.59 8.93
C ASP A 242 25.96 -1.35 7.58
N PRO A 243 26.05 -2.69 7.61
CA PRO A 243 26.15 -3.48 6.40
C PRO A 243 24.83 -3.48 5.62
N MET A 244 24.88 -3.13 4.34
CA MET A 244 23.71 -2.87 3.49
C MET A 244 23.59 -3.88 2.35
N PHE A 245 24.68 -4.11 1.63
CA PHE A 245 24.77 -5.13 0.59
C PHE A 245 25.97 -6.05 0.80
N GLN A 246 25.91 -7.24 0.21
CA GLN A 246 27.02 -8.17 0.12
C GLN A 246 27.22 -8.55 -1.34
N THR A 247 28.38 -8.22 -1.90
CA THR A 247 28.77 -8.66 -3.24
C THR A 247 28.90 -10.18 -3.29
N PHE A 248 28.82 -10.77 -4.49
CA PHE A 248 28.88 -12.23 -4.65
C PHE A 248 30.24 -12.84 -4.25
N ASP A 249 31.31 -12.04 -4.19
CA ASP A 249 32.62 -12.48 -3.68
C ASP A 249 32.76 -12.38 -2.14
N GLY A 250 31.73 -11.88 -1.46
CA GLY A 250 31.70 -11.74 -0.01
C GLY A 250 32.05 -10.36 0.52
N THR A 251 32.39 -9.39 -0.33
CA THR A 251 32.67 -8.01 0.12
C THR A 251 31.39 -7.32 0.61
N THR A 252 31.41 -6.83 1.84
CA THR A 252 30.32 -6.03 2.44
C THR A 252 30.38 -4.58 1.98
N LEU A 253 29.26 -4.09 1.45
CA LEU A 253 29.04 -2.68 1.14
C LEU A 253 28.17 -2.08 2.25
N ARG A 254 28.65 -0.99 2.84
CA ARG A 254 28.03 -0.35 4.01
C ARG A 254 27.17 0.83 3.58
N TYR A 255 26.20 1.18 4.41
CA TYR A 255 25.38 2.36 4.19
C TYR A 255 26.19 3.64 4.45
N GLU A 256 26.23 4.53 3.46
CA GLU A 256 27.04 5.78 3.50
C GLU A 256 26.19 7.04 3.66
N GLY A 257 24.90 6.90 3.99
CA GLY A 257 24.01 8.06 4.15
C GLY A 257 24.40 8.95 5.33
N ALA A 258 23.85 10.17 5.37
CA ALA A 258 24.21 11.17 6.37
C ALA A 258 23.67 10.91 7.79
N GLY A 259 22.74 9.96 7.95
CA GLY A 259 22.11 9.65 9.23
C GLY A 259 21.21 8.43 9.14
N THR A 260 20.66 8.03 10.29
CA THR A 260 19.81 6.85 10.42
C THR A 260 18.55 6.95 9.55
N VAL A 261 18.28 5.88 8.82
CA VAL A 261 17.04 5.69 8.05
C VAL A 261 16.37 4.38 8.48
N TYR A 262 15.14 4.16 8.01
CA TYR A 262 14.37 2.95 8.28
C TYR A 262 14.00 2.34 6.92
N PRO A 263 14.68 1.28 6.47
CA PRO A 263 14.46 0.66 5.17
C PRO A 263 13.13 -0.11 5.15
N THR A 264 12.50 -0.15 3.98
CA THR A 264 11.22 -0.81 3.73
C THR A 264 11.21 -1.42 2.33
N PHE A 265 10.29 -2.35 2.08
CA PHE A 265 10.28 -3.15 0.85
C PHE A 265 11.65 -3.80 0.58
N ILE A 266 12.30 -4.26 1.65
CA ILE A 266 13.61 -4.89 1.56
C ILE A 266 13.49 -6.17 0.76
N ASN A 267 14.19 -6.22 -0.37
CA ASN A 267 14.23 -7.39 -1.24
C ASN A 267 12.84 -7.78 -1.82
N GLU A 268 12.04 -6.79 -2.23
CA GLU A 268 10.78 -7.04 -2.94
C GLU A 268 11.03 -7.60 -4.34
N ALA A 269 10.50 -8.79 -4.63
CA ALA A 269 10.71 -9.49 -5.90
C ALA A 269 10.29 -8.66 -7.12
N ALA A 270 9.17 -7.94 -7.04
CA ALA A 270 8.68 -7.08 -8.11
C ALA A 270 9.55 -5.83 -8.37
N TYR A 271 10.49 -5.51 -7.49
CA TYR A 271 11.26 -4.27 -7.55
C TYR A 271 12.67 -4.44 -8.13
N TYR A 272 13.08 -5.68 -8.41
CA TYR A 272 14.31 -5.97 -9.16
C TYR A 272 14.33 -5.29 -10.55
N GLU A 273 13.23 -5.36 -11.30
CA GLU A 273 13.08 -4.68 -12.60
C GLU A 273 13.01 -3.15 -12.45
N LYS A 274 12.62 -2.66 -11.27
CA LYS A 274 12.42 -1.25 -10.96
C LYS A 274 13.68 -0.59 -10.37
N GLN A 275 14.80 -1.32 -10.37
CA GLN A 275 16.08 -0.86 -9.83
C GLN A 275 15.95 -0.37 -8.39
N GLN A 276 15.28 -1.19 -7.55
CA GLN A 276 14.98 -0.84 -6.17
C GLN A 276 15.12 -2.09 -5.28
N ALA A 277 16.22 -2.16 -4.54
CA ALA A 277 16.45 -3.16 -3.51
C ALA A 277 15.64 -2.90 -2.25
N PHE A 278 15.49 -1.63 -1.87
CA PHE A 278 14.64 -1.17 -0.77
C PHE A 278 14.37 0.33 -0.90
N VAL A 279 13.46 0.85 -0.09
CA VAL A 279 13.18 2.28 0.05
C VAL A 279 13.61 2.72 1.44
N THR A 280 14.39 3.77 1.54
CA THR A 280 14.69 4.36 2.85
C THR A 280 13.56 5.29 3.26
N THR A 281 13.29 5.31 4.56
CA THR A 281 12.32 6.23 5.14
C THR A 281 12.91 6.96 6.33
N ARG A 282 12.29 8.08 6.69
CA ARG A 282 12.58 8.83 7.92
C ARG A 282 11.35 8.77 8.81
N ARG A 283 11.58 8.45 10.08
CA ARG A 283 10.52 8.47 11.09
C ARG A 283 10.17 9.92 11.43
N GLU A 284 8.89 10.24 11.36
CA GLU A 284 8.32 11.54 11.71
C GLU A 284 7.08 11.33 12.58
N THR A 285 6.79 12.27 13.47
CA THR A 285 5.54 12.29 14.22
C THR A 285 4.65 13.38 13.66
N LEU A 286 3.46 13.01 13.18
CA LEU A 286 2.47 13.93 12.65
C LEU A 286 1.37 14.19 13.68
N ALA A 287 0.85 15.42 13.70
CA ALA A 287 -0.34 15.77 14.45
C ALA A 287 -1.59 15.57 13.60
N ALA A 288 -2.57 14.84 14.12
CA ALA A 288 -3.89 14.71 13.53
C ALA A 288 -4.88 15.61 14.29
N GLY A 289 -5.54 16.53 13.59
CA GLY A 289 -6.59 17.37 14.17
C GLY A 289 -7.81 16.55 14.57
N ALA A 290 -8.67 17.12 15.43
CA ALA A 290 -9.94 16.49 15.78
C ALA A 290 -10.81 16.29 14.53
N ILE A 291 -11.45 15.13 14.45
CA ILE A 291 -12.38 14.82 13.37
C ILE A 291 -13.72 14.42 13.95
N LYS A 292 -14.77 14.97 13.37
CA LYS A 292 -16.14 14.52 13.57
C LYS A 292 -16.70 14.10 12.24
N LYS A 293 -17.18 12.87 12.15
CA LYS A 293 -17.96 12.45 10.97
C LYS A 293 -19.39 12.93 11.08
N THR A 294 -19.91 13.47 9.98
CA THR A 294 -21.27 14.02 9.86
C THR A 294 -22.06 13.34 8.77
#